data_AF-A0A4R4V139-F1
#
_entry.id   AF-A0A4R4V139-F1
#
_cell.length_a   1.000
_cell.length_b   1.000
_cell.length_c   1.000
_cell.angle_alpha   90.00
_cell.angle_beta   90.00
_cell.angle_gamma   90.00
#
_symmetry.space_group_name_H-M   'P 1'
#
loop_
_entity.id
_entity.type
_entity.pdbx_description
1 polymer ?
#
loop_
_entity_poly.entity_id
_entity_poly.type
_entity_poly.pdbx_seq_one_letter_code
_entity_poly.pdbx_strand_id
1 'polypeptide(L)'
;MKDQKVAPLDDVAPTPAPTKTDLPVITDPAAYLGAATADAASRGDTPADQARADQAPRADQPPSADQVPRADQAPRAEPGDEDNRAGIARLGDPVAVWPCAGCGRPVPQPVRGARTIRYCQDGDGDCERSARENRERGRQSPGLTGQVAWAWEMVERLEGAADRLAGSLMSELGVAGVERRVADAHADAAGHVAVAQRERDASQRQAEVAWRETATARARADAAEQEAASTRTRAERLAAELDAAGRERQEARDRADAADAARLAAERDRDRVASREGELLASLESARAELVSLHGRLSEAETLVEGHRVEAEAVKRTTEDLRSAVRDAEAKRGQAVADRDQVQARARDLEQHNWQLSRAAEELRAVVKALTAERDAARGEAERARRRVDALTGLADGQRDGGPRPPAGREPPTGLHSVPPVNGSSLDGGDPLATDPARRHGPLNGHRLPHVG
;
A
#
# COMPACT_ATOMS: atom_id res chain seq x y z
N MET A 1 -1.96 -49.22 -29.21
CA MET A 1 -0.52 -49.18 -28.85
C MET A 1 0.11 -48.02 -29.61
N LYS A 2 0.66 -47.04 -28.89
CA LYS A 2 1.51 -45.95 -29.40
C LYS A 2 2.49 -45.66 -28.28
N ASP A 3 3.79 -45.79 -28.55
CA ASP A 3 4.79 -45.83 -27.49
C ASP A 3 5.12 -44.42 -26.97
N GLN A 4 4.77 -44.17 -25.72
CA GLN A 4 4.97 -42.87 -25.09
C GLN A 4 6.40 -42.80 -24.54
N LYS A 5 7.29 -42.20 -25.34
CA LYS A 5 8.73 -42.14 -25.11
C LYS A 5 9.06 -41.18 -23.95
N VAL A 6 9.16 -41.73 -22.73
CA VAL A 6 9.57 -40.99 -21.53
C VAL A 6 11.03 -40.54 -21.66
N ALA A 7 11.29 -39.27 -21.39
CA ALA A 7 12.65 -38.72 -21.30
C ALA A 7 13.25 -39.01 -19.91
N PRO A 8 14.58 -39.16 -19.78
CA PRO A 8 15.23 -39.28 -18.48
C PRO A 8 15.06 -38.00 -17.66
N LEU A 9 15.06 -38.14 -16.34
CA LEU A 9 15.17 -37.03 -15.40
C LEU A 9 16.65 -36.61 -15.32
N ASP A 10 16.93 -35.32 -15.46
CA ASP A 10 18.27 -34.78 -15.19
C ASP A 10 18.54 -34.73 -13.68
N ASP A 11 19.72 -35.19 -13.25
CA ASP A 11 20.16 -35.14 -11.86
C ASP A 11 20.43 -33.70 -11.41
N VAL A 12 19.53 -33.15 -10.58
CA VAL A 12 19.72 -31.84 -9.95
C VAL A 12 20.72 -31.96 -8.82
N ALA A 13 21.96 -31.51 -9.07
CA ALA A 13 23.03 -31.47 -8.08
C ALA A 13 22.67 -30.58 -6.87
N PRO A 14 23.05 -30.97 -5.63
CA PRO A 14 22.69 -30.22 -4.43
C PRO A 14 23.47 -28.91 -4.31
N THR A 15 22.74 -27.79 -4.18
CA THR A 15 23.31 -26.46 -3.94
C THR A 15 24.06 -26.42 -2.59
N PRO A 16 25.33 -25.97 -2.53
CA PRO A 16 26.03 -25.78 -1.26
C PRO A 16 25.42 -24.62 -0.46
N ALA A 17 25.33 -24.79 0.87
CA ALA A 17 24.78 -23.78 1.76
C ALA A 17 25.72 -22.55 1.88
N PRO A 18 25.19 -21.31 2.01
CA PRO A 18 26.00 -20.12 2.14
C PRO A 18 26.74 -20.08 3.49
N THR A 19 28.07 -20.04 3.43
CA THR A 19 28.93 -19.88 4.60
C THR A 19 28.84 -18.47 5.17
N LYS A 20 28.02 -18.33 6.23
CA LYS A 20 28.15 -17.38 7.35
C LYS A 20 29.19 -16.26 7.15
N THR A 21 28.80 -15.19 6.46
CA THR A 21 29.62 -13.99 6.27
C THR A 21 29.66 -13.17 7.57
N ASP A 22 30.80 -12.53 7.85
CA ASP A 22 30.99 -11.71 9.05
C ASP A 22 30.07 -10.47 9.09
N LEU A 23 29.56 -10.17 10.29
CA LEU A 23 28.83 -8.95 10.59
C LEU A 23 29.80 -7.79 10.78
N PRO A 24 29.69 -6.68 10.03
CA PRO A 24 30.42 -5.46 10.36
C PRO A 24 29.90 -4.91 11.70
N VAL A 25 30.81 -4.59 12.62
CA VAL A 25 30.46 -3.95 13.89
C VAL A 25 30.03 -2.51 13.62
N ILE A 26 28.72 -2.27 13.64
CA ILE A 26 28.16 -0.91 13.64
C ILE A 26 28.38 -0.33 15.04
N THR A 27 29.39 0.52 15.19
CA THR A 27 29.59 1.32 16.41
C THR A 27 28.54 2.43 16.46
N ASP A 28 27.60 2.30 17.40
CA ASP A 28 26.50 3.24 17.64
C ASP A 28 26.98 4.49 18.44
N PRO A 29 26.79 5.72 17.91
CA PRO A 29 27.15 6.96 18.60
C PRO A 29 25.92 7.77 19.09
N ALA A 30 24.80 7.12 19.43
CA ALA A 30 23.54 7.80 19.80
C ALA A 30 23.25 7.90 21.33
N ALA A 31 24.25 8.18 22.16
CA ALA A 31 24.13 8.15 23.64
C ALA A 31 24.56 9.46 24.35
N TYR A 32 23.98 10.61 24.00
CA TYR A 32 24.09 11.84 24.80
C TYR A 32 22.81 12.71 24.76
N LEU A 33 21.76 12.25 25.44
CA LEU A 33 20.60 13.09 25.79
C LEU A 33 20.88 13.89 27.07
N GLY A 34 21.57 15.02 26.93
CA GLY A 34 21.68 16.04 27.98
C GLY A 34 20.56 17.07 27.87
N ALA A 35 19.62 17.08 28.82
CA ALA A 35 18.49 18.00 28.80
C ALA A 35 18.87 19.40 29.32
N ALA A 36 18.53 20.45 28.56
CA ALA A 36 18.60 21.84 29.01
C ALA A 36 17.43 22.67 28.44
N THR A 37 16.56 23.09 29.37
CA THR A 37 15.65 24.27 29.36
C THR A 37 15.49 25.11 28.09
N ALA A 38 14.23 25.42 27.74
CA ALA A 38 13.87 26.49 26.82
C ALA A 38 14.18 27.89 27.37
N ASP A 39 14.42 28.88 26.48
CA ASP A 39 13.60 30.10 26.41
C ASP A 39 13.81 30.88 25.09
N ALA A 40 13.02 31.95 24.89
CA ALA A 40 13.29 33.16 24.11
C ALA A 40 13.63 33.09 22.59
N ALA A 41 12.57 33.10 21.79
CA ALA A 41 12.28 34.02 20.66
C ALA A 41 13.39 34.76 19.85
N SER A 42 13.07 34.91 18.55
CA SER A 42 13.33 36.05 17.64
C SER A 42 14.44 35.92 16.59
N ARG A 43 14.11 36.39 15.35
CA ARG A 43 14.92 36.45 14.12
C ARG A 43 15.32 35.07 13.54
N GLY A 44 15.20 34.77 12.25
CA GLY A 44 14.72 35.57 11.12
C GLY A 44 15.84 36.27 10.36
N ASP A 45 16.53 35.53 9.49
CA ASP A 45 17.40 36.03 8.42
C ASP A 45 17.57 34.96 7.32
N THR A 46 18.13 35.34 6.16
CA THR A 46 18.10 34.59 4.89
C THR A 46 19.18 33.50 4.72
N PRO A 47 18.94 32.44 3.92
CA PRO A 47 19.98 31.54 3.46
C PRO A 47 20.75 32.14 2.27
N ALA A 48 22.08 32.23 2.39
CA ALA A 48 23.01 32.56 1.31
C ALA A 48 24.31 31.75 1.44
N ASP A 49 25.01 31.60 0.32
CA ASP A 49 26.41 31.17 0.17
C ASP A 49 26.87 29.88 0.88
N GLN A 50 26.70 28.76 0.16
CA GLN A 50 27.66 27.64 0.19
C GLN A 50 28.27 27.43 -1.20
N ALA A 51 29.44 28.02 -1.44
CA ALA A 51 30.19 27.87 -2.69
C ALA A 51 31.70 27.73 -2.47
N ARG A 52 32.11 26.47 -2.20
CA ARG A 52 33.43 25.86 -2.48
C ARG A 52 34.69 26.73 -2.44
N ALA A 53 35.53 26.46 -1.44
CA ALA A 53 36.97 26.72 -1.54
C ALA A 53 37.69 25.70 -2.48
N ASP A 54 38.86 26.12 -2.94
CA ASP A 54 40.03 25.31 -3.33
C ASP A 54 39.87 24.17 -4.35
N GLN A 55 40.11 24.51 -5.62
CA GLN A 55 40.77 23.58 -6.55
C GLN A 55 41.55 24.33 -7.65
N ALA A 56 42.86 24.47 -7.45
CA ALA A 56 43.77 24.98 -8.46
C ALA A 56 44.33 23.85 -9.33
N PRO A 57 44.48 24.07 -10.65
CA PRO A 57 45.55 23.42 -11.38
C PRO A 57 46.37 24.41 -12.25
N ARG A 58 47.70 24.30 -12.09
CA ARG A 58 48.76 24.39 -13.12
C ARG A 58 48.75 25.55 -14.13
N ALA A 59 49.87 26.28 -14.14
CA ALA A 59 50.27 27.08 -15.30
C ALA A 59 50.70 26.16 -16.46
N ASP A 60 50.23 26.47 -17.66
CA ASP A 60 50.72 25.91 -18.93
C ASP A 60 51.54 26.94 -19.72
N GLN A 61 52.30 26.44 -20.70
CA GLN A 61 53.43 27.15 -21.31
C GLN A 61 53.02 28.09 -22.46
N PRO A 62 53.67 29.27 -22.62
CA PRO A 62 53.65 29.98 -23.89
C PRO A 62 54.51 29.22 -24.94
N PRO A 63 54.04 29.06 -26.19
CA PRO A 63 54.79 28.34 -27.21
C PRO A 63 55.91 29.19 -27.83
N SER A 64 57.03 28.56 -28.16
CA SER A 64 58.11 29.17 -28.96
C SER A 64 57.77 29.18 -30.46
N ALA A 65 57.85 30.37 -31.06
CA ALA A 65 58.13 30.60 -32.48
C ALA A 65 58.88 31.96 -32.53
N ASP A 66 60.15 32.09 -32.92
CA ASP A 66 60.94 31.47 -34.00
C ASP A 66 60.55 32.01 -35.40
N GLN A 67 61.56 32.10 -36.29
CA GLN A 67 61.54 32.70 -37.64
C GLN A 67 61.48 34.24 -37.74
N VAL A 68 62.66 34.88 -37.62
CA VAL A 68 62.92 36.20 -38.21
C VAL A 68 63.51 36.01 -39.62
N PRO A 69 62.89 36.51 -40.70
CA PRO A 69 63.46 36.42 -42.04
C PRO A 69 64.58 37.44 -42.24
N ARG A 70 65.73 36.98 -42.74
CA ARG A 70 66.72 37.86 -43.40
C ARG A 70 66.15 38.32 -44.75
N ALA A 71 66.39 39.57 -45.10
CA ALA A 71 66.30 40.07 -46.47
C ALA A 71 67.43 41.09 -46.71
N ASP A 72 68.37 40.73 -47.57
CA ASP A 72 69.43 41.63 -48.03
C ASP A 72 68.91 42.62 -49.08
N GLN A 73 69.37 43.87 -49.07
CA GLN A 73 70.06 44.54 -50.19
C GLN A 73 70.38 46.02 -49.91
N ALA A 74 71.40 46.54 -50.60
CA ALA A 74 71.86 47.93 -50.55
C ALA A 74 71.31 48.74 -51.75
N PRO A 75 71.57 50.06 -51.88
CA PRO A 75 72.91 50.58 -52.18
C PRO A 75 73.36 51.68 -51.17
N ARG A 76 74.62 51.84 -50.80
CA ARG A 76 75.77 52.35 -51.59
C ARG A 76 75.46 53.65 -52.35
N ALA A 77 75.75 54.79 -51.73
CA ALA A 77 75.93 56.06 -52.43
C ALA A 77 77.38 56.20 -52.89
N GLU A 78 77.58 56.63 -54.14
CA GLU A 78 78.89 56.93 -54.73
C GLU A 78 79.33 58.36 -54.38
N PRO A 79 80.61 58.62 -54.07
CA PRO A 79 81.16 59.97 -54.02
C PRO A 79 81.55 60.41 -55.44
N GLY A 80 80.62 61.04 -56.16
CA GLY A 80 80.83 61.53 -57.53
C GLY A 80 81.71 62.79 -57.62
N ASP A 81 82.37 62.96 -58.78
CA ASP A 81 83.32 64.05 -59.06
C ASP A 81 82.72 65.46 -58.98
N GLU A 82 83.44 66.37 -58.31
CA GLU A 82 83.44 67.82 -58.61
C GLU A 82 84.89 68.36 -58.68
N ASP A 83 85.69 67.77 -59.57
CA ASP A 83 86.97 68.37 -59.98
C ASP A 83 86.75 69.39 -61.13
N ASN A 84 87.60 70.43 -61.19
CA ASN A 84 87.57 71.60 -62.09
C ASN A 84 86.58 72.74 -61.76
N ARG A 85 87.07 73.79 -61.08
CA ARG A 85 87.01 75.15 -61.68
C ARG A 85 88.06 76.14 -61.16
N ALA A 86 88.66 76.85 -62.12
CA ALA A 86 89.65 77.93 -61.99
C ALA A 86 91.03 77.54 -61.38
N GLY A 87 92.16 77.84 -62.02
CA GLY A 87 92.31 78.46 -63.35
C GLY A 87 93.74 78.94 -63.63
N ILE A 88 94.63 78.05 -64.07
CA ILE A 88 95.99 78.41 -64.47
C ILE A 88 95.95 79.09 -65.85
N ALA A 89 96.38 80.36 -65.91
CA ALA A 89 96.41 81.12 -67.16
C ALA A 89 97.46 80.56 -68.14
N ARG A 90 97.10 80.47 -69.42
CA ARG A 90 98.03 80.08 -70.50
C ARG A 90 98.79 81.31 -71.01
N LEU A 91 100.08 81.15 -71.28
CA LEU A 91 100.87 82.16 -72.02
C LEU A 91 100.27 82.33 -73.42
N GLY A 92 99.82 83.54 -73.75
CA GLY A 92 99.41 83.92 -75.12
C GLY A 92 98.09 84.68 -75.27
N ASP A 93 97.22 84.70 -74.24
CA ASP A 93 95.98 85.48 -74.29
C ASP A 93 96.29 86.99 -74.30
N PRO A 94 95.57 87.83 -75.08
CA PRO A 94 95.85 89.26 -75.17
C PRO A 94 95.45 89.95 -73.87
N VAL A 95 96.44 90.22 -73.03
CA VAL A 95 96.29 91.04 -71.82
C VAL A 95 95.70 92.40 -72.21
N ALA A 96 94.48 92.67 -71.78
CA ALA A 96 93.89 93.99 -71.95
C ALA A 96 94.70 94.98 -71.11
N VAL A 97 95.41 95.89 -71.77
CA VAL A 97 96.22 96.93 -71.11
C VAL A 97 95.36 98.17 -70.95
N TRP A 98 95.09 98.58 -69.72
CA TRP A 98 94.34 99.82 -69.42
C TRP A 98 95.27 100.88 -68.83
N PRO A 99 95.11 102.17 -69.14
CA PRO A 99 95.88 103.24 -68.50
C PRO A 99 95.51 103.33 -67.01
N CYS A 100 96.53 103.40 -66.16
CA CYS A 100 96.40 103.61 -64.72
C CYS A 100 95.61 104.88 -64.43
N ALA A 101 94.52 104.78 -63.67
CA ALA A 101 93.66 105.92 -63.35
C ALA A 101 94.32 107.00 -62.46
N GLY A 102 95.55 106.77 -61.99
CA GLY A 102 96.37 107.76 -61.28
C GLY A 102 97.44 108.46 -62.15
N CYS A 103 98.08 107.74 -63.08
CA CYS A 103 99.28 108.23 -63.80
C CYS A 103 99.34 107.91 -65.29
N GLY A 104 98.30 107.29 -65.86
CA GLY A 104 98.22 106.93 -67.28
C GLY A 104 99.08 105.74 -67.73
N ARG A 105 100.02 105.24 -66.90
CA ARG A 105 100.87 104.08 -67.25
C ARG A 105 100.05 102.84 -67.64
N PRO A 106 100.49 102.04 -68.62
CA PRO A 106 99.83 100.79 -68.99
C PRO A 106 99.80 99.77 -67.82
N VAL A 107 98.60 99.33 -67.43
CA VAL A 107 98.38 98.32 -66.38
C VAL A 107 97.82 97.03 -67.00
N PRO A 108 98.47 95.87 -66.81
CA PRO A 108 97.93 94.56 -67.15
C PRO A 108 96.61 94.26 -66.44
N GLN A 109 95.53 93.98 -67.17
CA GLN A 109 94.31 93.44 -66.58
C GLN A 109 94.36 91.90 -66.49
N PRO A 110 93.89 91.30 -65.38
CA PRO A 110 93.81 89.85 -65.25
C PRO A 110 92.72 89.29 -66.18
N VAL A 111 93.03 88.19 -66.87
CA VAL A 111 92.18 87.65 -67.93
C VAL A 111 91.01 86.84 -67.35
N ARG A 112 89.87 87.51 -67.19
CA ARG A 112 88.55 87.01 -66.71
C ARG A 112 88.45 86.77 -65.19
N GLY A 113 87.29 87.11 -64.61
CA GLY A 113 86.85 86.72 -63.27
C GLY A 113 87.47 87.46 -62.08
N ALA A 114 88.75 87.83 -62.14
CA ALA A 114 89.39 88.65 -61.10
C ALA A 114 89.00 90.14 -61.21
N ARG A 115 89.16 90.88 -60.11
CA ARG A 115 88.81 92.32 -60.04
C ARG A 115 89.71 93.15 -60.95
N THR A 116 89.13 94.09 -61.69
CA THR A 116 89.82 95.04 -62.58
C THR A 116 90.83 95.89 -61.80
N ILE A 117 92.11 95.83 -62.21
CA ILE A 117 93.22 96.52 -61.54
C ILE A 117 93.30 97.96 -62.09
N ARG A 118 92.63 98.90 -61.41
CA ARG A 118 92.51 100.30 -61.88
C ARG A 118 93.79 101.17 -61.69
N TYR A 119 94.76 100.72 -60.90
CA TYR A 119 96.00 101.45 -60.60
C TYR A 119 97.22 100.55 -60.80
N CYS A 120 98.35 101.11 -61.24
CA CYS A 120 99.61 100.35 -61.33
C CYS A 120 100.11 99.97 -59.93
N GLN A 121 100.64 98.75 -59.80
CA GLN A 121 101.23 98.25 -58.54
C GLN A 121 102.67 98.75 -58.31
N ASP A 122 103.30 99.34 -59.34
CA ASP A 122 104.60 100.04 -59.26
C ASP A 122 104.63 101.01 -58.06
N GLY A 123 105.58 100.82 -57.13
CA GLY A 123 105.79 101.71 -55.99
C GLY A 123 104.80 101.50 -54.83
N ASP A 124 104.63 100.25 -54.37
CA ASP A 124 103.86 99.89 -53.17
C ASP A 124 102.42 100.44 -53.11
N GLY A 125 101.81 100.70 -54.28
CA GLY A 125 100.49 101.31 -54.40
C GLY A 125 100.46 102.84 -54.35
N ASP A 126 101.57 103.55 -54.58
CA ASP A 126 101.63 105.02 -54.56
C ASP A 126 100.67 105.69 -55.54
N CYS A 127 100.40 105.09 -56.70
CA CYS A 127 99.38 105.62 -57.62
C CYS A 127 97.95 105.44 -57.09
N GLU A 128 97.67 104.39 -56.31
CA GLU A 128 96.38 104.25 -55.61
C GLU A 128 96.28 105.22 -54.44
N ARG A 129 97.35 105.35 -53.62
CA ARG A 129 97.45 106.35 -52.54
C ARG A 129 97.25 107.76 -53.07
N SER A 130 98.00 108.17 -54.10
CA SER A 130 97.92 109.51 -54.68
C SER A 130 96.57 109.77 -55.35
N ALA A 131 95.98 108.79 -56.05
CA ALA A 131 94.62 108.91 -56.59
C ALA A 131 93.54 108.94 -55.50
N ARG A 132 93.75 108.26 -54.36
CA ARG A 132 92.88 108.34 -53.17
C ARG A 132 93.03 109.70 -52.49
N GLU A 133 94.24 110.23 -52.38
CA GLU A 133 94.54 111.52 -51.76
C GLU A 133 94.13 112.72 -52.63
N ASN A 134 94.14 112.59 -53.96
CA ASN A 134 93.49 113.54 -54.86
C ASN A 134 91.96 113.50 -54.72
N ARG A 135 91.36 112.31 -54.55
CA ARG A 135 89.93 112.19 -54.21
C ARG A 135 89.63 112.77 -52.83
N GLU A 136 90.51 112.60 -51.84
CA GLU A 136 90.38 113.18 -50.50
C GLU A 136 90.45 114.71 -50.53
N ARG A 137 91.42 115.27 -51.25
CA ARG A 137 91.52 116.72 -51.51
C ARG A 137 90.32 117.24 -52.31
N GLY A 138 89.78 116.45 -53.24
CA GLY A 138 88.52 116.72 -53.91
C GLY A 138 87.33 116.78 -52.93
N ARG A 139 87.16 115.77 -52.08
CA ARG A 139 86.14 115.73 -51.02
C ARG A 139 86.24 116.89 -50.02
N GLN A 140 87.46 117.33 -49.71
CA GLN A 140 87.73 118.45 -48.81
C GLN A 140 87.74 119.82 -49.52
N SER A 141 87.56 119.89 -50.84
CA SER A 141 87.48 121.15 -51.59
C SER A 141 86.12 121.82 -51.37
N PRO A 142 86.05 123.04 -50.80
CA PRO A 142 84.78 123.71 -50.54
C PRO A 142 84.11 124.14 -51.85
N GLY A 143 82.93 123.59 -52.13
CA GLY A 143 82.09 123.97 -53.27
C GLY A 143 81.56 122.78 -54.08
N LEU A 144 81.15 123.06 -55.32
CA LEU A 144 80.55 122.07 -56.24
C LEU A 144 81.46 120.87 -56.53
N THR A 145 82.78 121.04 -56.53
CA THR A 145 83.74 119.95 -56.80
C THR A 145 83.70 118.86 -55.74
N GLY A 146 83.63 119.20 -54.45
CA GLY A 146 83.48 118.23 -53.37
C GLY A 146 82.12 117.53 -53.39
N GLN A 147 81.05 118.24 -53.75
CA GLN A 147 79.71 117.66 -53.91
C GLN A 147 79.65 116.65 -55.06
N VAL A 148 80.27 116.96 -56.20
CA VAL A 148 80.40 116.03 -57.33
C VAL A 148 81.25 114.81 -56.96
N ALA A 149 82.37 115.00 -56.25
CA ALA A 149 83.20 113.88 -55.79
C ALA A 149 82.45 112.92 -54.85
N TRP A 150 81.65 113.46 -53.93
CA TRP A 150 80.80 112.66 -53.03
C TRP A 150 79.66 111.95 -53.78
N ALA A 151 79.06 112.60 -54.78
CA ALA A 151 78.03 111.98 -55.62
C ALA A 151 78.58 110.75 -56.38
N TRP A 152 79.79 110.83 -56.94
CA TRP A 152 80.44 109.68 -57.60
C TRP A 152 80.75 108.54 -56.63
N GLU A 153 81.18 108.82 -55.39
CA GLU A 153 81.37 107.78 -54.37
C GLU A 153 80.05 107.10 -53.95
N MET A 154 78.94 107.85 -53.94
CA MET A 154 77.61 107.26 -53.73
C MET A 154 77.20 106.38 -54.91
N VAL A 155 77.52 106.77 -56.15
CA VAL A 155 77.30 105.95 -57.35
C VAL A 155 78.12 104.66 -57.29
N GLU A 156 79.44 104.68 -57.03
CA GLU A 156 80.25 103.45 -56.92
C GLU A 156 79.75 102.53 -55.78
N ARG A 157 79.20 103.10 -54.69
CA ARG A 157 78.58 102.32 -53.61
C ARG A 157 77.25 101.67 -54.03
N LEU A 158 76.43 102.38 -54.82
CA LEU A 158 75.17 101.87 -55.37
C LEU A 158 75.41 100.81 -56.45
N GLU A 159 76.37 101.03 -57.35
CA GLU A 159 76.85 100.04 -58.33
C GLU A 159 77.35 98.78 -57.62
N GLY A 160 78.26 98.91 -56.65
CA GLY A 160 78.75 97.78 -55.88
C GLY A 160 77.67 97.07 -55.04
N ALA A 161 76.57 97.74 -54.70
CA ALA A 161 75.40 97.11 -54.08
C ALA A 161 74.52 96.39 -55.12
N ALA A 162 74.30 97.01 -56.28
CA ALA A 162 73.61 96.42 -57.42
C ALA A 162 74.33 95.16 -57.92
N ASP A 163 75.66 95.15 -58.01
CA ASP A 163 76.46 93.97 -58.36
C ASP A 163 76.29 92.82 -57.35
N ARG A 164 76.20 93.12 -56.05
CA ARG A 164 75.95 92.09 -55.02
C ARG A 164 74.52 91.54 -55.10
N LEU A 165 73.53 92.41 -55.33
CA LEU A 165 72.14 92.01 -55.53
C LEU A 165 71.96 91.23 -56.84
N ALA A 166 72.62 91.63 -57.93
CA ALA A 166 72.64 90.92 -59.19
C ALA A 166 73.36 89.57 -59.04
N GLY A 167 74.44 89.51 -58.24
CA GLY A 167 75.12 88.27 -57.88
C GLY A 167 74.24 87.30 -57.10
N SER A 168 73.55 87.76 -56.04
CA SER A 168 72.61 86.91 -55.29
C SER A 168 71.43 86.48 -56.16
N LEU A 169 70.81 87.41 -56.90
CA LEU A 169 69.72 87.11 -57.84
C LEU A 169 70.17 86.15 -58.96
N MET A 170 71.39 86.23 -59.47
CA MET A 170 71.91 85.25 -60.44
C MET A 170 72.23 83.90 -59.80
N SER A 171 72.61 83.85 -58.52
CA SER A 171 72.78 82.58 -57.80
C SER A 171 71.45 81.92 -57.41
N GLU A 172 70.39 82.71 -57.18
CA GLU A 172 69.08 82.23 -56.76
C GLU A 172 68.12 82.00 -57.92
N LEU A 173 68.11 82.86 -58.94
CA LEU A 173 67.24 82.77 -60.13
C LEU A 173 67.95 82.18 -61.35
N GLY A 174 69.28 82.01 -61.29
CA GLY A 174 70.01 81.21 -62.27
C GLY A 174 69.62 79.74 -62.21
N VAL A 175 69.83 79.03 -63.31
CA VAL A 175 69.35 77.65 -63.53
C VAL A 175 69.68 76.73 -62.34
N ALA A 176 70.93 76.69 -61.89
CA ALA A 176 71.36 75.87 -60.74
C ALA A 176 70.69 76.23 -59.40
N GLY A 177 70.30 77.49 -59.19
CA GLY A 177 69.58 77.94 -58.00
C GLY A 177 68.10 77.55 -58.03
N VAL A 178 67.50 77.55 -59.22
CA VAL A 178 66.15 77.02 -59.45
C VAL A 178 66.16 75.49 -59.32
N GLU A 179 67.12 74.81 -59.94
CA GLU A 179 67.29 73.35 -59.86
C GLU A 179 67.51 72.89 -58.42
N ARG A 180 68.29 73.62 -57.61
CA ARG A 180 68.42 73.34 -56.17
C ARG A 180 67.07 73.44 -55.45
N ARG A 181 66.33 74.56 -55.58
CA ARG A 181 65.01 74.68 -54.93
C ARG A 181 63.99 73.64 -55.43
N VAL A 182 64.10 73.21 -56.68
CA VAL A 182 63.27 72.13 -57.24
C VAL A 182 63.68 70.78 -56.65
N ALA A 183 64.97 70.50 -56.48
CA ALA A 183 65.47 69.31 -55.79
C ALA A 183 65.08 69.29 -54.30
N ASP A 184 65.20 70.41 -53.60
CA ASP A 184 64.77 70.58 -52.21
C ASP A 184 63.25 70.31 -52.09
N ALA A 185 62.44 70.93 -52.94
CA ALA A 185 60.98 70.71 -52.97
C ALA A 185 60.60 69.27 -53.36
N HIS A 186 61.38 68.60 -54.20
CA HIS A 186 61.21 67.17 -54.50
C HIS A 186 61.60 66.29 -53.31
N ALA A 187 62.63 66.66 -52.53
CA ALA A 187 63.03 65.95 -51.32
C ALA A 187 61.97 66.10 -50.21
N ASP A 188 61.44 67.30 -50.00
CA ASP A 188 60.33 67.55 -49.07
C ASP A 188 59.07 66.78 -49.50
N ALA A 189 58.71 66.82 -50.79
CA ALA A 189 57.57 66.06 -51.32
C ALA A 189 57.76 64.54 -51.15
N ALA A 190 58.96 64.01 -51.39
CA ALA A 190 59.28 62.60 -51.14
C ALA A 190 59.22 62.27 -49.64
N GLY A 191 59.66 63.18 -48.77
CA GLY A 191 59.53 63.08 -47.32
C GLY A 191 58.08 62.98 -46.86
N HIS A 192 57.21 63.86 -47.37
CA HIS A 192 55.77 63.83 -47.09
C HIS A 192 55.09 62.55 -47.61
N VAL A 193 55.42 62.09 -48.82
CA VAL A 193 54.92 60.81 -49.37
C VAL A 193 55.37 59.63 -48.49
N ALA A 194 56.63 59.61 -48.04
CA ALA A 194 57.14 58.56 -47.16
C ALA A 194 56.49 58.59 -45.76
N VAL A 195 56.10 59.76 -45.23
CA VAL A 195 55.28 59.87 -44.01
C VAL A 195 53.89 59.29 -44.25
N ALA A 196 53.17 59.75 -45.28
CA ALA A 196 51.82 59.29 -45.59
C ALA A 196 51.74 57.78 -45.88
N GLN A 197 52.77 57.20 -46.49
CA GLN A 197 52.89 55.74 -46.65
C GLN A 197 53.04 55.04 -45.29
N ARG A 198 53.97 55.47 -44.43
CA ARG A 198 54.13 54.88 -43.08
C ARG A 198 52.87 55.00 -42.23
N GLU A 199 52.16 56.12 -42.31
CA GLU A 199 50.87 56.33 -41.62
C GLU A 199 49.80 55.39 -42.16
N ARG A 200 49.62 55.30 -43.49
CA ARG A 200 48.71 54.34 -44.13
C ARG A 200 49.01 52.90 -43.69
N ASP A 201 50.27 52.49 -43.73
CA ASP A 201 50.66 51.12 -43.39
C ASP A 201 50.46 50.84 -41.89
N ALA A 202 50.62 51.85 -41.03
CA ALA A 202 50.29 51.76 -39.61
C ALA A 202 48.77 51.62 -39.38
N SER A 203 47.95 52.42 -40.06
CA SER A 203 46.48 52.32 -40.04
C SER A 203 45.99 50.98 -40.58
N GLN A 204 46.63 50.43 -41.63
CA GLN A 204 46.30 49.10 -42.15
C GLN A 204 46.61 48.00 -41.13
N ARG A 205 47.78 48.01 -40.49
CA ARG A 205 48.11 47.06 -39.41
C ARG A 205 47.17 47.20 -38.21
N GLN A 206 46.81 48.42 -37.81
CA GLN A 206 45.83 48.65 -36.74
C GLN A 206 44.44 48.11 -37.10
N ALA A 207 43.98 48.32 -38.33
CA ALA A 207 42.73 47.76 -38.83
C ALA A 207 42.77 46.22 -38.84
N GLU A 208 43.85 45.60 -39.31
CA GLU A 208 44.03 44.15 -39.27
C GLU A 208 43.99 43.58 -37.84
N VAL A 209 44.63 44.24 -36.87
CA VAL A 209 44.57 43.84 -35.46
C VAL A 209 43.13 43.92 -34.95
N ALA A 210 42.42 45.04 -35.18
CA ALA A 210 41.02 45.19 -34.79
C ALA A 210 40.09 44.15 -35.46
N TRP A 211 40.35 43.76 -36.73
CA TRP A 211 39.63 42.68 -37.39
C TRP A 211 39.92 41.31 -36.76
N ARG A 212 41.16 41.03 -36.36
CA ARG A 212 41.52 39.78 -35.65
C ARG A 212 40.93 39.73 -34.23
N GLU A 213 40.94 40.85 -33.51
CA GLU A 213 40.32 40.98 -32.19
C GLU A 213 38.80 40.80 -32.25
N THR A 214 38.12 41.46 -33.19
CA THR A 214 36.67 41.29 -33.37
C THR A 214 36.29 39.89 -33.87
N ALA A 215 37.11 39.26 -34.72
CA ALA A 215 36.90 37.86 -35.12
C ALA A 215 37.07 36.88 -33.94
N THR A 216 38.12 37.03 -33.13
CA THR A 216 38.32 36.19 -31.93
C THR A 216 37.33 36.50 -30.80
N ALA A 217 36.76 37.70 -30.74
CA ALA A 217 35.64 38.03 -29.85
C ALA A 217 34.35 37.32 -30.29
N ARG A 218 34.01 37.34 -31.59
CA ARG A 218 32.87 36.60 -32.14
C ARG A 218 33.00 35.10 -31.91
N ALA A 219 34.13 34.49 -32.27
CA ALA A 219 34.35 33.06 -32.05
C ALA A 219 34.22 32.62 -30.57
N ARG A 220 34.55 33.51 -29.61
CA ARG A 220 34.32 33.27 -28.18
C ARG A 220 32.84 33.40 -27.78
N ALA A 221 32.10 34.34 -28.37
CA ALA A 221 30.65 34.45 -28.19
C ALA A 221 29.92 33.22 -28.78
N ASP A 222 30.24 32.85 -30.03
CA ASP A 222 29.68 31.69 -30.73
C ASP A 222 29.90 30.38 -29.93
N ALA A 223 31.08 30.22 -29.33
CA ALA A 223 31.41 29.08 -28.46
C ALA A 223 30.61 29.10 -27.13
N ALA A 224 30.49 30.27 -26.49
CA ALA A 224 29.71 30.42 -25.26
C ALA A 224 28.20 30.19 -25.50
N GLU A 225 27.67 30.60 -26.66
CA GLU A 225 26.28 30.31 -27.04
C GLU A 225 26.05 28.82 -27.29
N GLN A 226 27.02 28.12 -27.90
CA GLN A 226 26.98 26.66 -28.07
C GLN A 226 27.05 25.92 -26.73
N GLU A 227 27.90 26.35 -25.80
CA GLU A 227 27.96 25.80 -24.44
C GLU A 227 26.62 26.05 -23.70
N ALA A 228 26.09 27.28 -23.77
CA ALA A 228 24.78 27.64 -23.19
C ALA A 228 23.61 26.87 -23.84
N ALA A 229 23.68 26.50 -25.12
CA ALA A 229 22.71 25.62 -25.76
C ALA A 229 22.84 24.18 -25.25
N SER A 230 24.05 23.62 -25.22
CA SER A 230 24.29 22.24 -24.77
C SER A 230 23.90 22.01 -23.30
N THR A 231 24.15 22.99 -22.44
CA THR A 231 23.79 22.95 -21.01
C THR A 231 22.28 23.07 -20.81
N ARG A 232 21.57 23.89 -21.59
CA ARG A 232 20.09 23.91 -21.62
C ARG A 232 19.53 22.56 -22.06
N THR A 233 19.99 21.99 -23.16
CA THR A 233 19.55 20.65 -23.63
C THR A 233 19.85 19.55 -22.60
N ARG A 234 20.95 19.66 -21.83
CA ARG A 234 21.22 18.74 -20.72
C ARG A 234 20.26 18.94 -19.54
N ALA A 235 19.93 20.18 -19.19
CA ALA A 235 18.96 20.48 -18.13
C ALA A 235 17.54 20.01 -18.52
N GLU A 236 17.12 20.21 -19.76
CA GLU A 236 15.85 19.73 -20.31
C GLU A 236 15.73 18.20 -20.24
N ARG A 237 16.80 17.46 -20.58
CA ARG A 237 16.85 16.00 -20.43
C ARG A 237 16.74 15.56 -18.98
N LEU A 238 17.52 16.16 -18.08
CA LEU A 238 17.46 15.86 -16.64
C LEU A 238 16.09 16.18 -16.03
N ALA A 239 15.42 17.24 -16.47
CA ALA A 239 14.04 17.54 -16.09
C ALA A 239 13.07 16.46 -16.58
N ALA A 240 13.15 16.07 -17.86
CA ALA A 240 12.32 15.01 -18.42
C ALA A 240 12.54 13.64 -17.77
N GLU A 241 13.78 13.33 -17.36
CA GLU A 241 14.15 12.14 -16.58
C GLU A 241 13.56 12.18 -15.15
N LEU A 242 13.61 13.34 -14.47
CA LEU A 242 12.98 13.54 -13.17
C LEU A 242 11.45 13.44 -13.25
N ASP A 243 10.82 14.00 -14.28
CA ASP A 243 9.38 13.89 -14.52
C ASP A 243 8.95 12.45 -14.85
N ALA A 244 9.79 11.70 -15.58
CA ALA A 244 9.56 10.27 -15.84
C ALA A 244 9.63 9.45 -14.56
N ALA A 245 10.71 9.60 -13.78
CA ALA A 245 10.84 8.96 -12.46
C ALA A 245 9.73 9.39 -11.49
N GLY A 246 9.21 10.62 -11.62
CA GLY A 246 8.04 11.11 -10.89
C GLY A 246 6.76 10.33 -11.23
N ARG A 247 6.48 10.13 -12.53
CA ARG A 247 5.35 9.30 -13.00
C ARG A 247 5.48 7.84 -12.57
N GLU A 248 6.64 7.22 -12.78
CA GLU A 248 6.90 5.83 -12.37
C GLU A 248 6.69 5.62 -10.87
N ARG A 249 7.10 6.59 -10.03
CA ARG A 249 6.87 6.56 -8.57
C ARG A 249 5.40 6.71 -8.20
N GLN A 250 4.62 7.51 -8.95
CA GLN A 250 3.19 7.62 -8.71
C GLN A 250 2.46 6.34 -9.15
N GLU A 251 2.75 5.83 -10.35
CA GLU A 251 2.21 4.54 -10.83
C GLU A 251 2.59 3.37 -9.91
N ALA A 252 3.74 3.41 -9.24
CA ALA A 252 4.13 2.43 -8.22
C ALA A 252 3.30 2.56 -6.93
N ARG A 253 2.96 3.77 -6.50
CA ARG A 253 2.06 4.03 -5.36
C ARG A 253 0.63 3.60 -5.69
N ASP A 254 0.09 4.05 -6.82
CA ASP A 254 -1.27 3.72 -7.26
C ASP A 254 -1.47 2.19 -7.35
N ARG A 255 -0.44 1.45 -7.78
CA ARG A 255 -0.43 -0.03 -7.77
C ARG A 255 -0.35 -0.64 -6.36
N ALA A 256 0.37 -0.03 -5.43
CA ALA A 256 0.44 -0.49 -4.04
C ALA A 256 -0.91 -0.25 -3.33
N ASP A 257 -1.47 0.95 -3.46
CA ASP A 257 -2.77 1.33 -2.90
C ASP A 257 -3.89 0.45 -3.47
N ALA A 258 -3.86 0.14 -4.77
CA ALA A 258 -4.78 -0.80 -5.40
C ALA A 258 -4.60 -2.25 -4.89
N ALA A 259 -3.37 -2.69 -4.60
CA ALA A 259 -3.10 -4.01 -4.06
C ALA A 259 -3.59 -4.15 -2.61
N ASP A 260 -3.39 -3.15 -1.75
CA ASP A 260 -3.90 -3.16 -0.38
C ASP A 260 -5.44 -2.98 -0.35
N ALA A 261 -6.03 -2.19 -1.25
CA ALA A 261 -7.47 -2.15 -1.43
C ALA A 261 -8.05 -3.52 -1.84
N ALA A 262 -7.38 -4.26 -2.72
CA ALA A 262 -7.76 -5.62 -3.11
C ALA A 262 -7.60 -6.64 -1.97
N ARG A 263 -6.55 -6.51 -1.14
CA ARG A 263 -6.37 -7.31 0.08
C ARG A 263 -7.50 -7.08 1.08
N LEU A 264 -7.81 -5.82 1.37
CA LEU A 264 -8.92 -5.43 2.26
C LEU A 264 -10.30 -5.84 1.69
N ALA A 265 -10.45 -5.98 0.37
CA ALA A 265 -11.66 -6.56 -0.22
C ALA A 265 -11.73 -8.08 0.05
N ALA A 266 -10.65 -8.81 -0.24
CA ALA A 266 -10.56 -10.25 -0.02
C ALA A 266 -10.68 -10.65 1.46
N GLU A 267 -10.19 -9.83 2.38
CA GLU A 267 -10.35 -10.01 3.83
C GLU A 267 -11.83 -9.88 4.24
N ARG A 268 -12.53 -8.82 3.81
CA ARG A 268 -13.98 -8.67 4.05
C ARG A 268 -14.83 -9.78 3.42
N ASP A 269 -14.40 -10.34 2.28
CA ASP A 269 -15.10 -11.48 1.68
C ASP A 269 -14.85 -12.80 2.43
N ARG A 270 -13.70 -12.98 3.08
CA ARG A 270 -13.51 -14.07 4.06
C ARG A 270 -14.42 -13.88 5.28
N ASP A 271 -14.51 -12.67 5.83
CA ASP A 271 -15.38 -12.37 6.98
C ASP A 271 -16.85 -12.68 6.66
N ARG A 272 -17.31 -12.35 5.44
CA ARG A 272 -18.65 -12.68 4.92
C ARG A 272 -18.86 -14.20 4.79
N VAL A 273 -17.85 -14.95 4.35
CA VAL A 273 -17.93 -16.42 4.27
C VAL A 273 -17.97 -17.03 5.66
N ALA A 274 -17.06 -16.66 6.57
CA ALA A 274 -17.03 -17.13 7.94
C ALA A 274 -18.33 -16.82 8.71
N SER A 275 -18.93 -15.65 8.46
CA SER A 275 -20.24 -15.29 9.04
C SER A 275 -21.34 -16.25 8.57
N ARG A 276 -21.41 -16.55 7.26
CA ARG A 276 -22.37 -17.51 6.69
C ARG A 276 -22.12 -18.94 7.14
N GLU A 277 -20.86 -19.34 7.30
CA GLU A 277 -20.51 -20.65 7.87
C GLU A 277 -20.99 -20.75 9.32
N GLY A 278 -20.86 -19.69 10.12
CA GLY A 278 -21.44 -19.59 11.47
C GLY A 278 -22.97 -19.68 11.48
N GLU A 279 -23.67 -18.95 10.59
CA GLU A 279 -25.13 -19.03 10.41
C GLU A 279 -25.59 -20.45 10.04
N LEU A 280 -24.88 -21.10 9.10
CA LEU A 280 -25.17 -22.47 8.67
C LEU A 280 -24.93 -23.49 9.79
N LEU A 281 -23.82 -23.39 10.53
CA LEU A 281 -23.55 -24.24 11.70
C LEU A 281 -24.62 -24.09 12.78
N ALA A 282 -25.00 -22.86 13.12
CA ALA A 282 -26.09 -22.60 14.07
C ALA A 282 -27.43 -23.20 13.61
N SER A 283 -27.74 -23.12 12.30
CA SER A 283 -28.96 -23.75 11.76
C SER A 283 -28.93 -25.28 11.81
N LEU A 284 -27.75 -25.89 11.61
CA LEU A 284 -27.56 -27.35 11.73
C LEU A 284 -27.65 -27.81 13.19
N GLU A 285 -27.16 -27.02 14.14
CA GLU A 285 -27.30 -27.27 15.57
C GLU A 285 -28.76 -27.14 16.03
N SER A 286 -29.51 -26.15 15.53
CA SER A 286 -30.96 -26.02 15.76
C SER A 286 -31.71 -27.23 15.21
N ALA A 287 -31.47 -27.61 13.95
CA ALA A 287 -32.11 -28.77 13.33
C ALA A 287 -31.77 -30.08 14.06
N ARG A 288 -30.54 -30.21 14.58
CA ARG A 288 -30.13 -31.35 15.42
C ARG A 288 -30.87 -31.36 16.76
N ALA A 289 -31.06 -30.21 17.41
CA ALA A 289 -31.84 -30.10 18.65
C ALA A 289 -33.33 -30.43 18.42
N GLU A 290 -33.91 -29.98 17.30
CA GLU A 290 -35.27 -30.33 16.89
C GLU A 290 -35.43 -31.84 16.63
N LEU A 291 -34.46 -32.48 15.96
CA LEU A 291 -34.46 -33.93 15.75
C LEU A 291 -34.35 -34.71 17.06
N VAL A 292 -33.54 -34.26 18.03
CA VAL A 292 -33.48 -34.86 19.37
C VAL A 292 -34.81 -34.68 20.13
N SER A 293 -35.45 -33.51 20.02
CA SER A 293 -36.78 -33.26 20.60
C SER A 293 -37.89 -34.11 19.94
N LEU A 294 -37.82 -34.33 18.63
CA LEU A 294 -38.72 -35.22 17.90
C LEU A 294 -38.51 -36.68 18.31
N HIS A 295 -37.26 -37.13 18.44
CA HIS A 295 -36.94 -38.48 18.88
C HIS A 295 -37.40 -38.74 20.33
N GLY A 296 -37.18 -37.79 21.25
CA GLY A 296 -37.69 -37.88 22.62
C GLY A 296 -39.21 -38.04 22.68
N ARG A 297 -39.95 -37.16 21.97
CA ARG A 297 -41.41 -37.26 21.87
C ARG A 297 -41.90 -38.53 21.19
N LEU A 298 -41.14 -39.08 20.25
CA LEU A 298 -41.44 -40.36 19.61
C LEU A 298 -41.28 -41.51 20.59
N SER A 299 -40.20 -41.56 21.39
CA SER A 299 -40.02 -42.58 22.42
C SER A 299 -41.00 -42.44 23.59
N GLU A 300 -41.42 -41.21 23.95
CA GLU A 300 -42.54 -40.97 24.86
C GLU A 300 -43.84 -41.56 24.28
N ALA A 301 -44.15 -41.31 23.01
CA ALA A 301 -45.33 -41.88 22.35
C ALA A 301 -45.26 -43.42 22.23
N GLU A 302 -44.09 -43.99 21.95
CA GLU A 302 -43.88 -45.44 21.90
C GLU A 302 -44.10 -46.09 23.27
N THR A 303 -43.58 -45.50 24.35
CA THR A 303 -43.78 -46.01 25.73
C THR A 303 -45.24 -45.87 26.19
N LEU A 304 -45.95 -44.82 25.78
CA LEU A 304 -47.40 -44.69 26.00
C LEU A 304 -48.19 -45.75 25.22
N VAL A 305 -47.86 -46.01 23.95
CA VAL A 305 -48.49 -47.06 23.13
C VAL A 305 -48.23 -48.45 23.70
N GLU A 306 -47.03 -48.73 24.21
CA GLU A 306 -46.72 -50.02 24.85
C GLU A 306 -47.41 -50.14 26.22
N GLY A 307 -47.52 -49.05 26.99
CA GLY A 307 -48.36 -48.99 28.19
C GLY A 307 -49.81 -49.37 27.88
N HIS A 308 -50.43 -48.73 26.89
CA HIS A 308 -51.79 -49.05 26.45
C HIS A 308 -51.95 -50.48 25.88
N ARG A 309 -50.90 -51.08 25.29
CA ARG A 309 -50.91 -52.50 24.92
C ARG A 309 -50.92 -53.40 26.14
N VAL A 310 -50.12 -53.12 27.17
CA VAL A 310 -50.10 -53.88 28.44
C VAL A 310 -51.44 -53.73 29.18
N GLU A 311 -52.02 -52.53 29.21
CA GLU A 311 -53.37 -52.29 29.74
C GLU A 311 -54.43 -53.09 28.97
N ALA A 312 -54.41 -53.05 27.63
CA ALA A 312 -55.34 -53.80 26.80
C ALA A 312 -55.19 -55.33 26.98
N GLU A 313 -53.97 -55.83 27.14
CA GLU A 313 -53.70 -57.24 27.48
C GLU A 313 -54.21 -57.60 28.89
N ALA A 314 -54.05 -56.72 29.87
CA ALA A 314 -54.61 -56.91 31.21
C ALA A 314 -56.14 -56.92 31.19
N VAL A 315 -56.78 -56.04 30.42
CA VAL A 315 -58.24 -56.03 30.20
C VAL A 315 -58.71 -57.28 29.47
N LYS A 316 -57.98 -57.77 28.44
CA LYS A 316 -58.30 -59.05 27.79
C LYS A 316 -58.30 -60.19 28.81
N ARG A 317 -57.24 -60.30 29.64
CA ARG A 317 -57.12 -61.33 30.69
C ARG A 317 -58.27 -61.24 31.68
N THR A 318 -58.52 -60.09 32.28
CA THR A 318 -59.64 -59.96 33.24
C THR A 318 -61.01 -60.24 32.60
N THR A 319 -61.23 -59.91 31.32
CA THR A 319 -62.47 -60.34 30.64
C THR A 319 -62.53 -61.85 30.38
N GLU A 320 -61.42 -62.53 30.14
CA GLU A 320 -61.39 -63.99 29.97
C GLU A 320 -61.48 -64.73 31.32
N ASP A 321 -60.87 -64.20 32.37
CA ASP A 321 -61.05 -64.64 33.77
C ASP A 321 -62.52 -64.53 34.18
N LEU A 322 -63.18 -63.41 33.86
CA LEU A 322 -64.62 -63.23 34.05
C LEU A 322 -65.45 -64.22 33.21
N ARG A 323 -65.09 -64.49 31.93
CA ARG A 323 -65.73 -65.54 31.13
C ARG A 323 -65.50 -66.94 31.70
N SER A 324 -64.36 -67.21 32.33
CA SER A 324 -64.10 -68.47 33.02
C SER A 324 -64.97 -68.58 34.28
N ALA A 325 -64.97 -67.55 35.12
CA ALA A 325 -65.80 -67.50 36.33
C ALA A 325 -67.31 -67.61 36.03
N VAL A 326 -67.78 -67.03 34.91
CA VAL A 326 -69.16 -67.22 34.43
C VAL A 326 -69.40 -68.67 34.00
N ARG A 327 -68.53 -69.28 33.18
CA ARG A 327 -68.62 -70.70 32.80
C ARG A 327 -68.60 -71.62 34.02
N ASP A 328 -67.76 -71.35 35.01
CA ASP A 328 -67.69 -72.10 36.27
C ASP A 328 -68.95 -71.91 37.12
N ALA A 329 -69.54 -70.71 37.14
CA ALA A 329 -70.80 -70.45 37.82
C ALA A 329 -71.99 -71.14 37.12
N GLU A 330 -72.00 -71.17 35.80
CA GLU A 330 -72.97 -71.90 34.98
C GLU A 330 -72.83 -73.42 35.17
N ALA A 331 -71.59 -73.94 35.21
CA ALA A 331 -71.32 -75.36 35.51
C ALA A 331 -71.76 -75.74 36.93
N LYS A 332 -71.44 -74.91 37.94
CA LYS A 332 -71.92 -75.10 39.33
C LYS A 332 -73.43 -75.03 39.43
N ARG A 333 -74.09 -74.14 38.68
CA ARG A 333 -75.55 -74.06 38.57
C ARG A 333 -76.14 -75.30 37.89
N GLY A 334 -75.50 -75.81 36.84
CA GLY A 334 -75.87 -77.06 36.18
C GLY A 334 -75.78 -78.26 37.12
N GLN A 335 -74.69 -78.37 37.88
CA GLN A 335 -74.52 -79.39 38.92
C GLN A 335 -75.61 -79.27 39.98
N ALA A 336 -75.86 -78.07 40.53
CA ALA A 336 -76.90 -77.87 41.54
C ALA A 336 -78.32 -78.18 41.04
N VAL A 337 -78.60 -78.02 39.74
CA VAL A 337 -79.85 -78.47 39.11
C VAL A 337 -79.89 -80.00 39.00
N ALA A 338 -78.80 -80.65 38.56
CA ALA A 338 -78.70 -82.10 38.50
C ALA A 338 -78.82 -82.76 39.89
N ASP A 339 -78.20 -82.18 40.92
CA ASP A 339 -78.29 -82.63 42.30
C ASP A 339 -79.73 -82.48 42.83
N ARG A 340 -80.38 -81.33 42.58
CA ARG A 340 -81.80 -81.11 42.91
C ARG A 340 -82.69 -82.14 42.22
N ASP A 341 -82.44 -82.44 40.95
CA ASP A 341 -83.28 -83.34 40.17
C ASP A 341 -83.03 -84.81 40.56
N GLN A 342 -81.81 -85.17 40.97
CA GLN A 342 -81.51 -86.44 41.63
C GLN A 342 -82.21 -86.55 43.00
N VAL A 343 -82.25 -85.48 43.80
CA VAL A 343 -82.99 -85.45 45.07
C VAL A 343 -84.50 -85.57 44.82
N GLN A 344 -85.05 -84.93 43.78
CA GLN A 344 -86.45 -85.11 43.38
C GLN A 344 -86.75 -86.54 42.88
N ALA A 345 -85.83 -87.17 42.14
CA ALA A 345 -85.98 -88.58 41.76
C ALA A 345 -86.03 -89.48 43.01
N ARG A 346 -85.05 -89.36 43.91
CA ARG A 346 -85.04 -90.09 45.19
C ARG A 346 -86.27 -89.82 46.05
N ALA A 347 -86.80 -88.59 46.05
CA ALA A 347 -88.05 -88.26 46.73
C ALA A 347 -89.24 -89.01 46.13
N ARG A 348 -89.38 -89.06 44.79
CA ARG A 348 -90.42 -89.83 44.09
C ARG A 348 -90.28 -91.33 44.31
N ASP A 349 -89.06 -91.86 44.42
CA ASP A 349 -88.82 -93.27 44.72
C ASP A 349 -89.23 -93.59 46.16
N LEU A 350 -88.92 -92.70 47.11
CA LEU A 350 -89.38 -92.80 48.50
C LEU A 350 -90.91 -92.64 48.62
N GLU A 351 -91.54 -91.75 47.85
CA GLU A 351 -93.00 -91.61 47.76
C GLU A 351 -93.65 -92.90 47.24
N GLN A 352 -93.09 -93.51 46.17
CA GLN A 352 -93.55 -94.80 45.65
C GLN A 352 -93.40 -95.93 46.67
N HIS A 353 -92.26 -96.02 47.36
CA HIS A 353 -92.07 -97.00 48.44
C HIS A 353 -93.03 -96.77 49.61
N ASN A 354 -93.28 -95.52 50.00
CA ASN A 354 -94.21 -95.19 51.08
C ASN A 354 -95.68 -95.48 50.69
N TRP A 355 -96.04 -95.28 49.43
CA TRP A 355 -97.32 -95.71 48.86
C TRP A 355 -97.45 -97.24 48.85
N GLN A 356 -96.41 -97.97 48.42
CA GLN A 356 -96.38 -99.44 48.49
C GLN A 356 -96.52 -99.94 49.92
N LEU A 357 -95.83 -99.33 50.89
CA LEU A 357 -95.92 -99.67 52.32
C LEU A 357 -97.30 -99.34 52.91
N SER A 358 -97.89 -98.21 52.51
CA SER A 358 -99.25 -97.82 52.93
C SER A 358 -100.29 -98.80 52.39
N ARG A 359 -100.18 -99.18 51.11
CA ARG A 359 -101.02 -100.22 50.50
C ARG A 359 -100.83 -101.57 51.18
N ALA A 360 -99.60 -102.01 51.42
CA ALA A 360 -99.32 -103.25 52.15
C ALA A 360 -99.88 -103.21 53.59
N ALA A 361 -99.84 -102.05 54.26
CA ALA A 361 -100.47 -101.86 55.56
C ALA A 361 -102.01 -101.87 55.49
N GLU A 362 -102.62 -101.42 54.39
CA GLU A 362 -104.06 -101.55 54.15
C GLU A 362 -104.48 -102.98 53.83
N GLU A 363 -103.71 -103.70 53.01
CA GLU A 363 -103.89 -105.12 52.72
C GLU A 363 -103.74 -105.96 54.01
N LEU A 364 -102.72 -105.69 54.84
CA LEU A 364 -102.57 -106.30 56.17
C LEU A 364 -103.72 -105.94 57.12
N ARG A 365 -104.22 -104.69 57.12
CA ARG A 365 -105.42 -104.31 57.90
C ARG A 365 -106.68 -105.02 57.38
N ALA A 366 -106.79 -105.29 56.08
CA ALA A 366 -107.88 -106.06 55.50
C ALA A 366 -107.80 -107.54 55.90
N VAL A 367 -106.60 -108.14 55.87
CA VAL A 367 -106.36 -109.51 56.38
C VAL A 367 -106.66 -109.59 57.88
N VAL A 368 -106.22 -108.64 58.69
CA VAL A 368 -106.56 -108.60 60.13
C VAL A 368 -108.07 -108.46 60.34
N LYS A 369 -108.77 -107.64 59.55
CA LYS A 369 -110.24 -107.54 59.60
C LYS A 369 -110.92 -108.86 59.23
N ALA A 370 -110.46 -109.54 58.18
CA ALA A 370 -110.95 -110.86 57.78
C ALA A 370 -110.72 -111.90 58.89
N LEU A 371 -109.51 -112.00 59.44
CA LEU A 371 -109.19 -112.89 60.55
C LEU A 371 -110.00 -112.58 61.82
N THR A 372 -110.33 -111.31 62.11
CA THR A 372 -111.25 -110.99 63.20
C THR A 372 -112.70 -111.35 62.90
N ALA A 373 -113.15 -111.23 61.65
CA ALA A 373 -114.47 -111.69 61.24
C ALA A 373 -114.60 -113.22 61.29
N GLU A 374 -113.56 -113.96 60.88
CA GLU A 374 -113.45 -115.42 61.03
C GLU A 374 -113.43 -115.82 62.50
N ARG A 375 -112.62 -115.15 63.34
CA ARG A 375 -112.60 -115.36 64.80
C ARG A 375 -113.97 -115.14 65.42
N ASP A 376 -114.68 -114.09 65.04
CA ASP A 376 -115.97 -113.75 65.64
C ASP A 376 -117.13 -114.57 65.04
N ALA A 377 -116.99 -115.09 63.82
CA ALA A 377 -117.83 -116.15 63.28
C ALA A 377 -117.63 -117.47 64.05
N ALA A 378 -116.37 -117.89 64.29
CA ALA A 378 -116.04 -119.08 65.07
C ALA A 378 -116.48 -118.95 66.54
N ARG A 379 -116.42 -117.74 67.13
CA ARG A 379 -117.06 -117.46 68.43
C ARG A 379 -118.57 -117.58 68.36
N GLY A 380 -119.21 -117.04 67.31
CA GLY A 380 -120.63 -117.23 67.07
C GLY A 380 -121.03 -118.71 66.94
N GLU A 381 -120.15 -119.57 66.41
CA GLU A 381 -120.34 -121.02 66.37
C GLU A 381 -120.14 -121.69 67.73
N ALA A 382 -119.12 -121.29 68.50
CA ALA A 382 -118.94 -121.74 69.88
C ALA A 382 -120.13 -121.33 70.78
N GLU A 383 -120.69 -120.13 70.58
CA GLU A 383 -121.89 -119.65 71.28
C GLU A 383 -123.14 -120.43 70.85
N ARG A 384 -123.26 -120.79 69.57
CA ARG A 384 -124.32 -121.67 69.05
C ARG A 384 -124.17 -123.11 69.57
N ALA A 385 -122.96 -123.60 69.78
CA ALA A 385 -122.69 -124.90 70.38
C ALA A 385 -123.06 -124.92 71.87
N ARG A 386 -122.63 -123.91 72.65
CA ARG A 386 -122.98 -123.77 74.08
C ARG A 386 -124.49 -123.81 74.30
N ARG A 387 -125.25 -122.97 73.58
CA ARG A 387 -126.72 -122.92 73.69
C ARG A 387 -127.43 -124.24 73.39
N ARG A 388 -126.82 -125.17 72.64
CA ARG A 388 -127.35 -126.53 72.40
C ARG A 388 -127.06 -127.49 73.56
N VAL A 389 -125.95 -127.30 74.28
CA VAL A 389 -125.62 -128.03 75.51
C VAL A 389 -126.48 -127.52 76.66
N ASP A 390 -126.58 -126.21 76.83
CA ASP A 390 -127.38 -125.56 77.87
C ASP A 390 -128.86 -125.99 77.81
N ALA A 391 -129.40 -126.22 76.60
CA ALA A 391 -130.77 -126.64 76.36
C ALA A 391 -131.09 -128.12 76.72
N LEU A 392 -130.09 -128.95 77.04
CA LEU A 392 -130.27 -130.39 77.32
C LEU A 392 -130.10 -130.78 78.81
N THR A 393 -129.66 -129.86 79.67
CA THR A 393 -129.21 -130.20 81.04
C THR A 393 -129.82 -129.32 82.15
N GLY A 394 -131.06 -128.86 81.95
CA GLY A 394 -131.76 -127.92 82.84
C GLY A 394 -132.57 -128.53 84.00
N LEU A 395 -132.04 -129.51 84.75
CA LEU A 395 -132.69 -130.07 85.96
C LEU A 395 -131.69 -130.46 87.08
N ALA A 396 -130.83 -129.53 87.51
CA ALA A 396 -130.20 -129.55 88.84
C ALA A 396 -129.63 -128.17 89.24
N ASP A 397 -129.88 -127.80 90.49
CA ASP A 397 -129.32 -126.75 91.38
C ASP A 397 -128.19 -125.79 90.94
N GLY A 398 -128.23 -124.57 91.52
CA GLY A 398 -127.13 -124.20 92.41
C GLY A 398 -126.10 -123.15 91.97
N GLN A 399 -126.47 -122.08 91.27
CA GLN A 399 -125.55 -120.99 90.90
C GLN A 399 -124.95 -120.26 92.12
N ARG A 400 -123.64 -120.41 92.39
CA ARG A 400 -122.87 -119.61 93.37
C ARG A 400 -121.39 -119.47 92.99
N ASP A 401 -120.82 -118.29 93.26
CA ASP A 401 -119.39 -117.92 93.40
C ASP A 401 -118.35 -118.38 92.33
N GLY A 402 -117.44 -117.54 91.79
CA GLY A 402 -117.22 -116.10 91.99
C GLY A 402 -115.92 -115.60 91.28
N GLY A 403 -115.71 -114.27 91.22
CA GLY A 403 -114.56 -113.61 90.56
C GLY A 403 -114.78 -113.28 89.07
N PRO A 404 -114.00 -112.36 88.44
CA PRO A 404 -112.60 -112.01 88.76
C PRO A 404 -112.30 -110.50 88.97
N ARG A 405 -111.03 -110.09 88.80
CA ARG A 405 -110.40 -108.79 89.14
C ARG A 405 -110.87 -107.56 88.30
N PRO A 406 -110.69 -106.32 88.81
CA PRO A 406 -111.25 -105.09 88.24
C PRO A 406 -110.55 -104.55 86.97
N PRO A 407 -111.23 -103.66 86.20
CA PRO A 407 -110.77 -103.11 84.93
C PRO A 407 -109.95 -101.80 85.06
N ALA A 408 -109.46 -101.29 83.92
CA ALA A 408 -108.63 -100.10 83.81
C ALA A 408 -109.39 -98.76 83.90
N GLY A 409 -108.72 -97.73 84.45
CA GLY A 409 -108.84 -96.33 84.04
C GLY A 409 -107.52 -95.92 83.36
N ARG A 410 -107.48 -95.22 82.21
CA ARG A 410 -108.21 -94.04 81.72
C ARG A 410 -107.59 -92.73 82.24
N GLU A 411 -106.54 -92.30 81.55
CA GLU A 411 -105.86 -91.02 81.74
C GLU A 411 -106.15 -90.09 80.53
N PRO A 412 -106.75 -88.90 80.74
CA PRO A 412 -107.02 -87.91 79.68
C PRO A 412 -106.23 -86.58 79.99
N PRO A 413 -106.50 -85.39 79.41
CA PRO A 413 -105.50 -84.82 78.50
C PRO A 413 -105.19 -83.31 78.66
N THR A 414 -104.30 -82.79 77.79
CA THR A 414 -104.19 -81.38 77.32
C THR A 414 -103.81 -80.23 78.29
N GLY A 415 -102.84 -79.41 77.85
CA GLY A 415 -102.51 -78.06 78.38
C GLY A 415 -100.98 -77.87 78.47
N LEU A 416 -100.27 -77.03 77.70
CA LEU A 416 -100.38 -75.61 77.26
C LEU A 416 -99.58 -74.62 78.13
N HIS A 417 -98.36 -74.28 77.68
CA HIS A 417 -97.61 -73.03 77.91
C HIS A 417 -96.59 -72.85 76.76
N SER A 418 -95.92 -71.71 76.52
CA SER A 418 -96.36 -70.32 76.26
C SER A 418 -95.12 -69.47 75.86
N VAL A 419 -95.29 -68.42 75.03
CA VAL A 419 -94.24 -67.46 74.54
C VAL A 419 -94.46 -66.06 75.18
N PRO A 420 -93.48 -65.11 75.26
CA PRO A 420 -92.48 -64.65 74.25
C PRO A 420 -91.05 -64.49 74.89
N PRO A 421 -90.09 -63.54 74.61
CA PRO A 421 -90.02 -62.45 73.61
C PRO A 421 -88.66 -62.06 72.92
N VAL A 422 -88.74 -61.70 71.62
CA VAL A 422 -88.23 -60.46 70.96
C VAL A 422 -86.70 -60.16 70.81
N ASN A 423 -86.34 -59.61 69.63
CA ASN A 423 -85.04 -59.10 69.13
C ASN A 423 -83.95 -60.15 68.79
N GLY A 424 -83.11 -59.97 67.75
CA GLY A 424 -83.13 -58.98 66.64
C GLY A 424 -81.74 -58.67 66.05
N SER A 425 -81.61 -58.59 64.71
CA SER A 425 -80.38 -58.27 63.94
C SER A 425 -79.21 -59.29 64.09
N SER A 426 -78.47 -59.70 63.06
CA SER A 426 -77.68 -58.99 62.04
C SER A 426 -76.39 -58.35 62.60
N LEU A 427 -75.25 -58.70 61.98
CA LEU A 427 -73.83 -58.38 62.27
C LEU A 427 -73.05 -59.28 63.25
N ASP A 428 -71.77 -59.44 62.87
CA ASP A 428 -70.53 -59.81 63.56
C ASP A 428 -70.42 -60.94 64.60
N GLY A 429 -69.40 -61.77 64.37
CA GLY A 429 -68.63 -62.45 65.42
C GLY A 429 -67.12 -62.22 65.20
N GLY A 430 -66.47 -61.46 66.08
CA GLY A 430 -65.01 -61.40 66.22
C GLY A 430 -64.46 -62.64 66.95
N ASP A 431 -63.22 -63.10 66.71
CA ASP A 431 -61.92 -62.43 66.95
C ASP A 431 -61.59 -62.39 68.47
N PRO A 432 -60.43 -62.91 68.94
CA PRO A 432 -59.12 -62.24 68.73
C PRO A 432 -57.86 -63.13 68.57
N LEU A 433 -56.72 -62.43 68.37
CA LEU A 433 -55.28 -62.82 68.44
C LEU A 433 -54.58 -63.05 67.08
N ALA A 434 -53.38 -62.51 66.79
CA ALA A 434 -52.57 -61.44 67.43
C ALA A 434 -51.44 -60.96 66.47
N THR A 435 -50.74 -59.86 66.81
CA THR A 435 -49.55 -59.25 66.14
C THR A 435 -49.75 -58.62 64.75
N ASP A 436 -49.11 -57.51 64.37
CA ASP A 436 -48.46 -56.41 65.15
C ASP A 436 -48.25 -55.17 64.22
N PRO A 437 -48.59 -53.92 64.61
CA PRO A 437 -48.44 -52.73 63.75
C PRO A 437 -47.34 -51.75 64.20
N ALA A 438 -46.32 -51.50 63.37
CA ALA A 438 -45.24 -50.54 63.69
C ALA A 438 -44.74 -49.64 62.54
N ARG A 439 -45.05 -48.34 62.66
CA ARG A 439 -44.24 -47.15 62.29
C ARG A 439 -43.54 -47.07 60.91
N ARG A 440 -43.83 -45.96 60.19
CA ARG A 440 -42.92 -44.78 60.18
C ARG A 440 -43.63 -43.47 59.81
N HIS A 441 -42.97 -42.35 60.09
CA HIS A 441 -43.44 -40.99 59.86
C HIS A 441 -43.18 -40.52 58.40
N GLY A 442 -43.80 -39.39 58.01
CA GLY A 442 -43.30 -38.54 56.92
C GLY A 442 -42.00 -37.78 57.30
N PRO A 443 -41.63 -36.67 56.61
CA PRO A 443 -42.56 -35.55 56.34
C PRO A 443 -42.40 -34.83 54.98
N LEU A 444 -43.25 -33.82 54.78
CA LEU A 444 -43.05 -32.53 54.08
C LEU A 444 -41.82 -32.36 53.14
N ASN A 445 -42.11 -32.13 51.86
CA ASN A 445 -41.54 -31.08 50.96
C ASN A 445 -41.99 -31.39 49.51
N GLY A 446 -42.28 -30.44 48.62
CA GLY A 446 -42.42 -28.98 48.76
C GLY A 446 -42.64 -28.36 47.37
N HIS A 447 -43.59 -27.44 47.20
CA HIS A 447 -43.87 -26.84 45.89
C HIS A 447 -42.73 -25.90 45.43
N ARG A 448 -42.32 -26.02 44.16
CA ARG A 448 -41.63 -24.94 43.44
C ARG A 448 -42.14 -24.82 42.00
N LEU A 449 -42.66 -23.65 41.67
CA LEU A 449 -42.85 -23.16 40.31
C LEU A 449 -41.58 -22.41 39.86
N PRO A 450 -41.38 -22.18 38.55
CA PRO A 450 -40.19 -21.51 38.04
C PRO A 450 -40.29 -19.97 38.07
N HIS A 451 -39.16 -19.34 38.41
CA HIS A 451 -38.73 -18.08 37.79
C HIS A 451 -37.59 -18.47 36.82
N VAL A 452 -37.53 -18.03 35.56
CA VAL A 452 -37.73 -16.67 34.99
C VAL A 452 -36.62 -15.73 35.46
N GLY A 453 -35.55 -15.70 34.67
CA GLY A 453 -34.41 -14.79 34.69
C GLY A 453 -33.77 -14.84 33.31
#